data_AF-A0A7V7MZJ0-F1
#
_entry.id   AF-A0A7V7MZJ0-F1
#
_cell.length_a   1.000
_cell.length_b   1.000
_cell.length_c   1.000
_cell.angle_alpha   90.00
_cell.angle_beta   90.00
_cell.angle_gamma   90.00
#
_symmetry.space_group_name_H-M   'P 1'
#
loop_
_entity.id
_entity.type
_entity.pdbx_description
1 polymer ?
#
loop_
_entity_poly.entity_id
_entity_poly.type
_entity_poly.pdbx_seq_one_letter_code
_entity_poly.pdbx_strand_id
1 'polypeptide(L)'
;YQGDLVIASLVSGTAQIHRYDGVQWQSFGGSLSGYISSLQSVGTDLYVGGEFSGACNGVSFVAANNIYRWDGSDCHAMAGGVINSGFSESVDAMAFGNGLLFVTGRFNQAGVEPVNSLAIWDGQQWKAIGLGLMDGLNEGQGNALLLLNDTLYVAGFFEQAGDKLSHNFAAIALDFDLIFNNGFE
;
A
#
# COMPACT_ATOMS: atom_id res chain seq x y z
N TYR A 1 8.86 8.67 10.94
CA TYR A 1 10.01 9.62 10.90
C TYR A 1 9.96 10.69 11.98
N GLN A 2 9.60 10.39 13.24
CA GLN A 2 9.92 11.27 14.39
C GLN A 2 9.57 12.78 14.25
N GLY A 3 8.57 13.17 13.44
CA GLY A 3 8.19 14.57 13.20
C GLY A 3 8.73 15.21 11.92
N ASP A 4 9.56 14.51 11.14
CA ASP A 4 10.06 15.00 9.85
C ASP A 4 8.96 14.97 8.77
N LEU A 5 9.05 15.92 7.83
CA LEU A 5 8.22 15.92 6.64
C LEU A 5 8.88 15.07 5.55
N VAL A 6 8.16 14.07 5.04
CA VAL A 6 8.59 13.26 3.90
C VAL A 6 7.68 13.56 2.72
N ILE A 7 8.26 13.85 1.56
CA ILE A 7 7.54 14.12 0.32
C ILE A 7 8.03 13.22 -0.80
N ALA A 8 7.13 12.88 -1.71
CA ALA A 8 7.47 12.36 -3.01
C ALA A 8 7.21 13.44 -4.07
N SER A 9 8.09 13.53 -5.06
CA SER A 9 7.96 14.46 -6.18
C SER A 9 8.21 13.76 -7.50
N LEU A 10 7.53 14.18 -8.56
CA LEU A 10 7.76 13.70 -9.92
C LEU A 10 8.51 14.78 -10.72
N VAL A 11 9.73 14.47 -11.14
CA VAL A 11 10.54 15.37 -11.98
C VAL A 11 10.90 14.64 -13.28
N SER A 12 10.37 15.13 -14.41
CA SER A 12 10.60 14.57 -15.75
C SER A 12 10.34 13.05 -15.83
N GLY A 13 9.26 12.57 -15.20
CA GLY A 13 8.88 11.15 -15.20
C GLY A 13 9.61 10.27 -14.18
N THR A 14 10.54 10.85 -13.41
CA THR A 14 11.22 10.17 -12.30
C THR A 14 10.67 10.64 -10.96
N ALA A 15 10.07 9.74 -10.21
CA ALA A 15 9.70 9.96 -8.82
C ALA A 15 10.94 9.91 -7.91
N GLN A 16 11.01 10.88 -7.01
CA GLN A 16 12.05 11.04 -5.99
C GLN A 16 11.40 11.25 -4.63
N ILE A 17 12.06 10.77 -3.57
CA ILE A 17 11.63 10.97 -2.19
C ILE A 17 12.62 11.87 -1.47
N HIS A 18 12.08 12.84 -0.74
CA HIS A 18 12.84 13.80 0.04
C HIS A 18 12.32 13.86 1.48
N ARG A 19 13.24 14.05 2.44
CA ARG A 19 12.93 14.29 3.86
C ARG A 19 13.44 15.65 4.27
N TYR A 20 12.63 16.35 5.05
CA TYR A 20 12.97 17.59 5.71
C TYR A 20 13.02 17.35 7.22
N ASP A 21 14.21 17.51 7.80
CA ASP A 21 14.50 17.31 9.23
C ASP A 21 14.24 18.58 10.09
N GLY A 22 13.54 19.57 9.52
CA GLY A 22 13.34 20.88 10.16
C GLY A 22 14.48 21.89 9.89
N VAL A 23 15.58 21.46 9.27
CA VAL A 23 16.72 22.32 8.93
C VAL A 23 17.04 22.26 7.44
N GLN A 24 17.12 21.05 6.86
CA GLN A 24 17.55 20.84 5.48
C GLN A 24 16.77 19.70 4.80
N TRP A 25 16.74 19.76 3.46
CA TRP A 25 16.22 18.68 2.64
C TRP A 25 17.31 17.64 2.36
N GLN A 26 16.95 16.36 2.49
CA GLN A 26 17.79 15.21 2.16
C GLN A 26 17.05 14.32 1.15
N SER A 27 17.74 13.82 0.14
CA SER A 27 17.16 12.85 -0.82
C SER A 27 17.39 11.43 -0.32
N PHE A 28 16.39 10.57 -0.47
CA PHE A 28 16.45 9.15 -0.07
C PHE A 28 17.27 8.28 -1.03
N GLY A 29 17.72 8.83 -2.17
CA GLY A 29 18.34 8.03 -3.22
C GLY A 29 17.32 7.18 -3.98
N GLY A 30 17.74 6.62 -5.12
CA GLY A 30 16.87 5.89 -6.03
C GLY A 30 16.28 6.73 -7.16
N SER A 31 15.92 6.05 -8.25
CA SER A 31 15.30 6.63 -9.44
C SER A 31 14.13 5.74 -9.82
N LEU A 32 12.93 6.20 -9.47
CA LEU A 32 11.68 5.50 -9.75
C LEU A 32 11.07 6.10 -11.01
N SER A 33 10.82 5.31 -12.05
CA SER A 33 10.05 5.76 -13.22
C SER A 33 8.58 5.48 -12.97
N GLY A 34 7.74 6.52 -12.95
CA GLY A 34 6.33 6.41 -12.55
C GLY A 34 5.98 7.42 -11.46
N TYR A 35 4.90 7.16 -10.72
CA TYR A 35 4.44 8.06 -9.66
C TYR A 35 4.27 7.33 -8.32
N ILE A 36 4.55 8.07 -7.25
CA ILE A 36 4.24 7.66 -5.87
C ILE A 36 2.92 8.32 -5.51
N SER A 37 1.94 7.52 -5.11
CA SER A 37 0.60 7.98 -4.69
C SER A 37 0.48 8.02 -3.17
N SER A 38 1.23 7.18 -2.46
CA SER A 38 1.05 6.95 -1.03
C SER A 38 2.39 6.78 -0.31
N LEU A 39 2.48 7.43 0.84
CA LEU A 39 3.59 7.33 1.77
C LEU A 39 3.03 7.05 3.17
N GLN A 40 3.51 5.99 3.81
CA GLN A 40 3.09 5.64 5.17
C GLN A 40 4.32 5.46 6.07
N SER A 41 4.48 6.36 7.05
CA SER A 41 5.57 6.23 8.02
C SER A 41 5.19 5.27 9.15
N VAL A 42 6.11 4.37 9.52
CA VAL A 42 5.94 3.41 10.62
C VAL A 42 7.22 3.38 11.43
N GLY A 43 7.22 4.01 12.61
CA GLY A 43 8.45 4.19 13.39
C GLY A 43 9.52 4.96 12.59
N THR A 44 10.64 4.30 12.33
CA THR A 44 11.75 4.79 11.49
C THR A 44 11.59 4.45 10.02
N ASP A 45 10.64 3.59 9.66
CA ASP A 45 10.48 3.09 8.30
C ASP A 45 9.51 3.93 7.49
N LEU A 46 9.71 3.93 6.17
CA LEU A 46 8.79 4.51 5.19
C LEU A 46 8.27 3.40 4.30
N TYR A 47 6.96 3.24 4.20
CA TYR A 47 6.34 2.47 3.14
C TYR A 47 5.98 3.41 2.01
N VAL A 48 6.30 2.98 0.79
CA VAL A 48 6.13 3.78 -0.43
C VAL A 48 5.30 2.96 -1.40
N GLY A 49 4.15 3.51 -1.79
CA GLY A 49 3.21 2.88 -2.72
C GLY A 49 2.89 3.80 -3.91
N GLY A 50 2.63 3.21 -5.07
CA GLY A 50 2.32 3.95 -6.29
C GLY A 50 2.18 3.06 -7.51
N GLU A 51 2.47 3.62 -8.68
CA GLU A 51 2.67 2.90 -9.94
C GLU A 51 4.06 3.29 -10.44
N PHE A 52 5.03 2.42 -10.20
CA PHE A 52 6.43 2.72 -10.52
C PHE A 52 7.25 1.48 -10.84
N SER A 53 8.27 1.71 -11.65
CA SER A 53 9.38 0.79 -11.96
C SER A 53 10.71 1.47 -11.65
N GLY A 54 11.84 0.79 -11.80
CA GLY A 54 13.17 1.39 -11.64
C GLY A 54 14.03 0.68 -10.62
N ALA A 55 14.85 1.41 -9.87
CA ALA A 55 15.63 0.83 -8.76
C ALA A 55 15.90 1.85 -7.63
N CYS A 56 16.07 1.35 -6.42
CA CYS A 56 16.50 2.11 -5.25
C CYS A 56 17.67 1.37 -4.62
N ASN A 57 18.82 2.05 -4.51
CA ASN A 57 20.05 1.51 -3.92
C ASN A 57 20.42 0.09 -4.39
N GLY A 58 20.20 -0.21 -5.67
CA GLY A 58 20.51 -1.53 -6.26
C GLY A 58 19.38 -2.56 -6.19
N VAL A 59 18.27 -2.28 -5.49
CA VAL A 59 17.04 -3.08 -5.56
C VAL A 59 16.28 -2.69 -6.81
N SER A 60 16.18 -3.60 -7.78
CA SER A 60 15.40 -3.39 -9.01
C SER A 60 13.91 -3.59 -8.75
N PHE A 61 13.12 -2.55 -8.96
CA PHE A 61 11.66 -2.52 -8.90
C PHE A 61 10.97 -3.15 -10.11
N VAL A 62 11.71 -3.84 -10.98
CA VAL A 62 11.11 -4.87 -11.86
C VAL A 62 10.53 -6.04 -11.02
N ALA A 63 10.94 -6.17 -9.75
CA ALA A 63 10.50 -7.21 -8.83
C ALA A 63 9.77 -6.72 -7.56
N ALA A 64 9.64 -5.40 -7.36
CA ALA A 64 9.04 -4.82 -6.14
C ALA A 64 7.69 -4.12 -6.38
N ASN A 65 7.04 -4.42 -7.51
CA ASN A 65 5.59 -4.44 -7.71
C ASN A 65 4.83 -3.39 -6.88
N ASN A 66 5.05 -2.11 -7.21
CA ASN A 66 4.24 -0.97 -6.74
C ASN A 66 4.31 -0.64 -5.25
N ILE A 67 5.10 -1.37 -4.46
CA ILE A 67 5.28 -1.09 -3.03
C ILE A 67 6.63 -1.57 -2.47
N TYR A 68 7.27 -0.73 -1.66
CA TYR A 68 8.47 -1.12 -0.92
C TYR A 68 8.55 -0.44 0.45
N ARG A 69 9.39 -1.00 1.33
CA ARG A 69 9.77 -0.43 2.63
C ARG A 69 11.17 0.16 2.56
N TRP A 70 11.37 1.34 3.09
CA TRP A 70 12.67 1.95 3.30
C TRP A 70 12.96 2.07 4.79
N ASP A 71 14.11 1.57 5.23
CA ASP A 71 14.46 1.46 6.66
C ASP A 71 15.32 2.62 7.21
N GLY A 72 15.59 3.63 6.38
CA GLY A 72 16.52 4.72 6.69
C GLY A 72 17.88 4.59 5.98
N SER A 73 18.20 3.39 5.48
CA SER A 73 19.48 3.09 4.82
C SER A 73 19.35 2.31 3.51
N ASP A 74 18.40 1.39 3.42
CA ASP A 74 18.16 0.56 2.25
C ASP A 74 16.67 0.33 1.95
N CYS A 75 16.41 0.02 0.68
CA CYS A 75 15.09 -0.33 0.17
C CYS A 75 14.87 -1.84 0.31
N HIS A 76 13.68 -2.24 0.73
CA HIS A 76 13.29 -3.62 0.98
C HIS A 76 12.02 -3.96 0.20
N ALA A 77 12.10 -5.01 -0.62
CA ALA A 77 10.94 -5.56 -1.30
C ALA A 77 9.95 -6.18 -0.30
N MET A 78 8.66 -6.13 -0.59
CA MET A 78 7.60 -6.64 0.29
C MET A 78 7.03 -7.96 -0.25
N ALA A 79 7.79 -9.05 -0.13
CA ALA A 79 7.39 -10.42 -0.53
C ALA A 79 6.63 -10.52 -1.87
N GLY A 80 7.14 -9.88 -2.91
CA GLY A 80 6.51 -9.87 -4.25
C GLY A 80 5.54 -8.73 -4.51
N GLY A 81 5.37 -7.78 -3.58
CA GLY A 81 4.59 -6.55 -3.74
C GLY A 81 3.13 -6.79 -4.15
N VAL A 82 2.55 -5.87 -4.92
CA VAL A 82 1.18 -5.98 -5.44
C VAL A 82 1.14 -5.84 -6.96
N ILE A 83 0.37 -6.71 -7.62
CA ILE A 83 0.28 -6.77 -9.08
C ILE A 83 -1.17 -6.88 -9.54
N ASN A 84 -1.40 -6.46 -10.79
CA ASN A 84 -2.64 -6.70 -11.51
C ASN A 84 -2.32 -7.44 -12.83
N SER A 85 -3.09 -8.48 -13.15
CA SER A 85 -2.91 -9.26 -14.39
C SER A 85 -3.73 -8.78 -15.58
N GLY A 86 -4.65 -7.82 -15.40
CA GLY A 86 -5.63 -7.38 -16.40
C GLY A 86 -5.66 -5.88 -16.72
N PHE A 87 -5.20 -5.02 -15.80
CA PHE A 87 -5.25 -3.55 -15.93
C PHE A 87 -4.00 -2.90 -15.32
N SER A 88 -3.91 -1.56 -15.39
CA SER A 88 -2.85 -0.78 -14.73
C SER A 88 -2.91 -0.99 -13.21
N GLU A 89 -1.80 -1.46 -12.68
CA GLU A 89 -1.60 -1.77 -11.27
C GLU A 89 -1.11 -0.55 -10.47
N SER A 90 -1.68 -0.32 -9.30
CA SER A 90 -1.19 0.71 -8.38
C SER A 90 -1.55 0.41 -6.94
N VAL A 91 -0.67 0.82 -6.01
CA VAL A 91 -1.11 1.17 -4.66
C VAL A 91 -1.59 2.60 -4.71
N ASP A 92 -2.78 2.91 -4.19
CA ASP A 92 -3.33 4.26 -4.17
C ASP A 92 -3.37 4.85 -2.76
N ALA A 93 -3.60 4.02 -1.74
CA ALA A 93 -3.59 4.45 -0.35
C ALA A 93 -3.08 3.35 0.58
N MET A 94 -2.51 3.80 1.71
CA MET A 94 -2.06 2.94 2.79
C MET A 94 -2.55 3.48 4.13
N ALA A 95 -2.80 2.59 5.08
CA ALA A 95 -3.03 2.92 6.49
C ALA A 95 -2.25 1.95 7.37
N PHE A 96 -1.82 2.39 8.55
CA PHE A 96 -1.09 1.53 9.48
C PHE A 96 -1.69 1.60 10.88
N GLY A 97 -1.81 0.44 11.53
CA GLY A 97 -2.16 0.33 12.94
C GLY A 97 -2.15 -1.11 13.42
N ASN A 98 -2.00 -1.29 14.74
CA ASN A 98 -1.89 -2.61 15.38
C ASN A 98 -0.82 -3.52 14.75
N GLY A 99 0.28 -2.93 14.27
CA GLY A 99 1.38 -3.67 13.63
C GLY A 99 1.13 -4.09 12.19
N LEU A 100 -0.02 -3.74 11.61
CA LEU A 100 -0.45 -4.12 10.28
C LEU A 100 -0.46 -2.92 9.33
N LEU A 101 0.03 -3.14 8.12
CA LEU A 101 -0.11 -2.18 7.02
C LEU A 101 -1.25 -2.63 6.11
N PHE A 102 -2.26 -1.78 5.97
CA PHE A 102 -3.38 -1.95 5.05
C PHE A 102 -3.08 -1.22 3.77
N VAL A 103 -3.34 -1.85 2.64
CA VAL A 103 -3.03 -1.33 1.31
C VAL A 103 -4.25 -1.47 0.43
N THR A 104 -4.56 -0.44 -0.34
CA THR A 104 -5.60 -0.46 -1.38
C THR A 104 -5.11 0.22 -2.65
N GLY A 105 -5.81 -0.02 -3.75
CA GLY A 105 -5.48 0.51 -5.07
C GLY A 105 -6.13 -0.30 -6.15
N ARG A 106 -5.38 -0.56 -7.23
CA ARG A 106 -5.77 -1.40 -8.36
C ARG A 106 -4.84 -2.59 -8.41
N PHE A 107 -5.20 -3.70 -7.78
CA PHE A 107 -4.42 -4.93 -7.81
C PHE A 107 -5.30 -6.14 -7.48
N ASN A 108 -4.98 -7.27 -8.06
CA ASN A 108 -5.70 -8.53 -7.84
C ASN A 108 -4.83 -9.62 -7.18
N GLN A 109 -3.59 -9.28 -6.83
CA GLN A 109 -2.67 -10.16 -6.14
C GLN A 109 -1.68 -9.37 -5.27
N ALA A 110 -1.42 -9.87 -4.07
CA ALA A 110 -0.42 -9.35 -3.14
C ALA A 110 0.55 -10.48 -2.75
N GLY A 111 1.79 -10.40 -3.22
CA GLY A 111 2.75 -11.49 -3.15
C GLY A 111 2.23 -12.74 -3.87
N VAL A 112 1.94 -13.81 -3.11
CA VAL A 112 1.34 -15.04 -3.63
C VAL A 112 -0.16 -15.14 -3.34
N GLU A 113 -0.72 -14.20 -2.59
CA GLU A 113 -2.11 -14.22 -2.16
C GLU A 113 -3.02 -13.52 -3.19
N PRO A 114 -4.06 -14.20 -3.70
CA PRO A 114 -5.13 -13.54 -4.44
C PRO A 114 -5.90 -12.59 -3.52
N VAL A 115 -6.12 -11.37 -3.98
CA VAL A 115 -6.82 -10.32 -3.21
C VAL A 115 -7.65 -9.49 -4.18
N ASN A 116 -8.64 -8.74 -3.70
CA ASN A 116 -9.38 -7.80 -4.54
C ASN A 116 -9.16 -6.37 -4.02
N SER A 117 -8.12 -5.70 -4.52
CA SER A 117 -7.82 -4.28 -4.26
C SER A 117 -7.72 -3.86 -2.80
N LEU A 118 -7.64 -4.80 -1.85
CA LEU A 118 -7.48 -4.56 -0.43
C LEU A 118 -6.70 -5.72 0.20
N ALA A 119 -5.55 -5.40 0.80
CA ALA A 119 -4.64 -6.38 1.38
C ALA A 119 -4.01 -5.87 2.69
N ILE A 120 -3.53 -6.81 3.50
CA ILE A 120 -2.78 -6.57 4.74
C ILE A 120 -1.37 -7.10 4.59
N TRP A 121 -0.39 -6.33 5.03
CA TRP A 121 0.96 -6.78 5.31
C TRP A 121 1.21 -6.88 6.81
N ASP A 122 1.61 -8.06 7.28
CA ASP A 122 1.86 -8.34 8.71
C ASP A 122 3.33 -8.18 9.14
N GLY A 123 4.18 -7.70 8.23
CA GLY A 123 5.63 -7.63 8.43
C GLY A 123 6.40 -8.73 7.72
N GLN A 124 5.74 -9.83 7.34
CA GLN A 124 6.38 -10.99 6.69
C GLN A 124 5.62 -11.48 5.46
N GLN A 125 4.30 -11.45 5.48
CA GLN A 125 3.45 -11.95 4.40
C GLN A 125 2.25 -11.03 4.15
N TRP A 126 1.72 -11.16 2.93
CA TRP A 126 0.45 -10.55 2.54
C TRP A 126 -0.72 -11.43 2.99
N LYS A 127 -1.87 -10.81 3.23
CA LYS A 127 -3.15 -11.47 3.51
C LYS A 127 -4.30 -10.73 2.81
N ALA A 128 -5.29 -11.47 2.33
CA ALA A 128 -6.57 -10.92 1.88
C ALA A 128 -7.40 -10.42 3.07
N ILE A 129 -8.37 -9.53 2.84
CA ILE A 129 -9.40 -9.11 3.82
C ILE A 129 -10.77 -9.50 3.28
N GLY A 130 -11.33 -10.62 3.76
CA GLY A 130 -12.57 -11.18 3.22
C GLY A 130 -12.52 -11.27 1.69
N LEU A 131 -13.59 -10.83 1.01
CA LEU A 131 -13.64 -10.72 -0.45
C LEU A 131 -12.96 -9.47 -1.03
N GLY A 132 -12.37 -8.61 -0.21
CA GLY A 132 -11.77 -7.33 -0.64
C GLY A 132 -12.81 -6.32 -1.13
N LEU A 133 -12.45 -5.52 -2.14
CA LEU A 133 -13.33 -4.58 -2.83
C LEU A 133 -13.74 -5.16 -4.18
N MET A 134 -15.04 -5.22 -4.44
CA MET A 134 -15.59 -5.82 -5.66
C MET A 134 -16.45 -4.84 -6.45
N ASP A 135 -16.38 -4.96 -7.78
CA ASP A 135 -17.24 -4.29 -8.76
C ASP A 135 -17.86 -5.36 -9.66
N GLY A 136 -19.08 -5.79 -9.34
CA GLY A 136 -19.70 -6.98 -9.92
C GLY A 136 -18.88 -8.26 -9.70
N LEU A 137 -18.32 -8.81 -10.78
CA LEU A 137 -17.50 -10.03 -10.76
C LEU A 137 -15.98 -9.76 -10.82
N ASN A 138 -15.58 -8.49 -10.84
CA ASN A 138 -14.17 -8.08 -10.92
C ASN A 138 -13.74 -7.39 -9.62
N GLU A 139 -12.43 -7.17 -9.47
CA GLU A 139 -11.92 -6.31 -8.42
C GLU A 139 -12.41 -4.86 -8.62
N GLY A 140 -12.78 -4.21 -7.52
CA GLY A 140 -13.01 -2.77 -7.50
C GLY A 140 -11.69 -2.01 -7.39
N GLN A 141 -11.77 -0.74 -7.03
CA GLN A 141 -10.62 0.11 -6.73
C GLN A 141 -10.84 0.86 -5.43
N GLY A 142 -9.84 0.88 -4.55
CA GLY A 142 -9.81 1.81 -3.42
C GLY A 142 -8.83 2.95 -3.68
N ASN A 143 -9.21 4.16 -3.31
CA ASN A 143 -8.44 5.39 -3.53
C ASN A 143 -8.01 6.06 -2.22
N ALA A 144 -8.67 5.73 -1.10
CA ALA A 144 -8.34 6.27 0.21
C ALA A 144 -8.55 5.21 1.29
N LEU A 145 -7.67 5.21 2.30
CA LEU A 145 -7.78 4.40 3.51
C LEU A 145 -7.60 5.28 4.74
N LEU A 146 -8.38 4.96 5.78
CA LEU A 146 -8.19 5.48 7.12
C LEU A 146 -8.47 4.36 8.13
N LEU A 147 -7.53 4.09 9.01
CA LEU A 147 -7.77 3.23 10.16
C LEU A 147 -8.03 4.10 11.39
N LEU A 148 -9.19 3.92 12.02
CA LEU A 148 -9.58 4.66 13.21
C LEU A 148 -10.38 3.73 14.14
N ASN A 149 -9.92 3.61 15.39
CA ASN A 149 -10.59 2.81 16.43
C ASN A 149 -10.96 1.40 15.94
N ASP A 150 -9.99 0.66 15.42
CA ASP A 150 -10.14 -0.70 14.88
C ASP A 150 -11.14 -0.82 13.71
N THR A 151 -11.53 0.31 13.11
CA THR A 151 -12.36 0.36 11.91
C THR A 151 -11.55 0.88 10.73
N LEU A 152 -11.49 0.09 9.67
CA LEU A 152 -10.89 0.48 8.41
C LEU A 152 -11.96 1.12 7.52
N TYR A 153 -11.80 2.40 7.26
CA TYR A 153 -12.59 3.14 6.29
C TYR A 153 -11.89 3.10 4.94
N VAL A 154 -12.65 2.78 3.90
CA VAL A 154 -12.17 2.71 2.52
C VAL A 154 -13.13 3.45 1.62
N ALA A 155 -12.58 4.25 0.71
CA ALA A 155 -13.34 4.95 -0.33
C ALA A 155 -12.71 4.70 -1.70
N GLY A 156 -13.52 4.65 -2.75
CA GLY A 156 -13.05 4.42 -4.12
C GLY A 156 -14.18 4.06 -5.09
N PHE A 157 -13.88 3.26 -6.11
CA PHE A 157 -14.83 2.76 -7.10
C PHE A 157 -15.07 1.27 -6.88
N PHE A 158 -16.12 0.95 -6.13
CA PHE A 158 -16.54 -0.43 -5.86
C PHE A 158 -18.03 -0.47 -5.49
N GLU A 159 -18.64 -1.63 -5.68
CA GLU A 159 -20.04 -1.90 -5.32
C GLU A 159 -20.16 -2.66 -4.00
N GLN A 160 -19.11 -3.39 -3.61
CA GLN A 160 -19.08 -4.24 -2.43
C GLN A 160 -17.73 -4.17 -1.71
N ALA A 161 -17.76 -4.21 -0.38
CA ALA A 161 -16.59 -4.38 0.46
C ALA A 161 -16.82 -5.57 1.41
N GLY A 162 -15.95 -6.58 1.33
CA GLY A 162 -16.18 -7.87 1.97
C GLY A 162 -17.48 -8.51 1.46
N ASP A 163 -18.38 -8.87 2.36
CA ASP A 163 -19.69 -9.46 2.07
C ASP A 163 -20.83 -8.44 1.93
N LYS A 164 -20.53 -7.13 2.00
CA LYS A 164 -21.54 -6.06 2.08
C LYS A 164 -21.55 -5.14 0.88
N LEU A 165 -22.73 -4.99 0.26
CA LEU A 165 -22.98 -3.93 -0.71
C LEU A 165 -22.70 -2.55 -0.08
N SER A 166 -21.72 -1.87 -0.66
CA SER A 166 -21.13 -0.65 -0.15
C SER A 166 -20.69 0.15 -1.37
N HIS A 167 -21.51 1.08 -1.84
CA HIS A 167 -21.19 1.86 -3.03
C HIS A 167 -20.15 2.93 -2.70
N ASN A 168 -18.92 2.74 -3.19
CA ASN A 168 -17.79 3.69 -3.15
C ASN A 168 -17.24 4.05 -1.77
N PHE A 169 -17.88 3.61 -0.68
CA PHE A 169 -17.44 3.85 0.69
C PHE A 169 -17.87 2.71 1.60
N ALA A 170 -16.96 2.23 2.43
CA ALA A 170 -17.22 1.22 3.44
C ALA A 170 -16.47 1.50 4.75
N ALA A 171 -17.04 1.00 5.85
CA ALA A 171 -16.41 0.93 7.15
C ALA A 171 -16.35 -0.54 7.58
N ILE A 172 -15.14 -1.09 7.65
CA ILE A 172 -14.89 -2.49 7.95
C ILE A 172 -14.38 -2.57 9.39
N ALA A 173 -15.20 -3.10 10.29
CA ALA A 173 -14.75 -3.40 11.64
C ALA A 173 -13.75 -4.56 11.59
N LEU A 174 -12.56 -4.35 12.17
CA LEU A 174 -11.50 -5.33 12.17
C LEU A 174 -11.50 -6.09 13.50
N ASP A 175 -11.47 -7.41 13.40
CA ASP A 175 -11.16 -8.29 14.52
C ASP A 175 -9.71 -8.75 14.36
N PHE A 176 -8.79 -8.10 15.08
CA PHE A 176 -7.36 -8.40 14.95
C PHE A 176 -7.02 -9.81 15.43
N ASP A 177 -7.77 -10.39 16.37
CA ASP A 177 -7.52 -11.76 16.82
C ASP A 177 -7.79 -12.76 15.69
N LEU A 178 -8.81 -12.54 14.86
CA LEU A 178 -9.07 -13.36 13.68
C LEU A 178 -8.00 -13.16 12.59
N ILE A 179 -7.56 -11.92 12.38
CA ILE A 179 -6.53 -11.58 11.38
C ILE A 179 -5.20 -12.26 11.68
N PHE A 180 -4.81 -12.32 12.95
CA PHE A 180 -3.57 -12.96 13.37
C PHE A 180 -3.69 -14.48 13.44
N ASN A 181 -4.86 -15.04 13.78
CA ASN A 181 -4.96 -16.47 14.12
C ASN A 181 -5.61 -17.38 13.06
N ASN A 182 -6.50 -16.91 12.17
CA ASN A 182 -7.30 -17.84 11.34
C ASN A 182 -7.50 -17.51 9.85
N GLY A 183 -7.09 -16.34 9.34
CA GLY A 183 -7.49 -15.94 7.99
C GLY A 183 -8.98 -15.58 7.95
N PHE A 184 -9.36 -14.63 7.10
CA PHE A 184 -10.73 -14.11 7.08
C PHE A 184 -11.70 -15.15 6.49
N GLU A 185 -12.79 -15.46 7.21
CA GLU A 185 -14.02 -16.02 6.63
C GLU A 185 -14.95 -14.89 6.17
#